data_AF-A0A1W9VEG5-F1
#
_entry.id   AF-A0A1W9VEG5-F1
#
_cell.length_a   1.000
_cell.length_b   1.000
_cell.length_c   1.000
_cell.angle_alpha   90.00
_cell.angle_beta   90.00
_cell.angle_gamma   90.00
#
_symmetry.space_group_name_H-M   'P 1'
#
loop_
_entity.id
_entity.type
_entity.pdbx_description
1 polymer ?
#
loop_
_entity_poly.entity_id
_entity_poly.type
_entity_poly.pdbx_seq_one_letter_code
_entity_poly.pdbx_strand_id
1 'polypeptide(L)'
;MKIDKETLKFLHSIKNKRSKIVIDHILENGFITTEQLEKDYGYNHPPRAARDVREAGIPLETSRVKSSDGRWIAAYRFGDLSTIRKRRQQGRQSFPKKLKKELFQKQDGKCAICDGVFKTHYFQIDHKIPYEISGDTQEEYMLLCGSCNRAKSWSCEHCPNWANEKSPELCQTCYWANPDNYMHIALEEIRRLDILWVGENDVQIYEKIKKMAKGKKTPMPEYVKEILSKSARK
;
A
#
# COMPACT_ATOMS: atom_id res chain seq x y z
N MET A 1 -3.34 32.26 5.32
CA MET A 1 -2.00 31.66 5.13
C MET A 1 -1.27 32.45 4.06
N LYS A 2 -0.04 32.94 4.31
CA LYS A 2 0.75 33.60 3.25
C LYS A 2 1.48 32.52 2.46
N ILE A 3 1.01 32.23 1.24
CA ILE A 3 1.64 31.29 0.31
C ILE A 3 2.55 32.11 -0.61
N ASP A 4 3.81 31.71 -0.76
CA ASP A 4 4.73 32.39 -1.67
C ASP A 4 4.34 32.15 -3.15
N LYS A 5 4.82 33.03 -4.03
CA LYS A 5 4.45 33.00 -5.45
C LYS A 5 4.88 31.71 -6.15
N GLU A 6 5.99 31.10 -5.72
CA GLU A 6 6.51 29.89 -6.35
C GLU A 6 5.65 28.67 -5.98
N THR A 7 5.32 28.54 -4.69
CA THR A 7 4.40 27.50 -4.20
C THR A 7 3.03 27.63 -4.85
N LEU A 8 2.48 28.84 -4.95
CA LEU A 8 1.18 29.05 -5.61
C LEU A 8 1.21 28.64 -7.09
N LYS A 9 2.29 28.97 -7.82
CA LYS A 9 2.49 28.52 -9.20
C LYS A 9 2.53 26.99 -9.31
N PHE A 10 3.20 26.32 -8.37
CA PHE A 10 3.25 24.86 -8.34
C PHE A 10 1.86 24.26 -8.10
N LEU A 11 1.09 24.77 -7.14
CA LEU A 11 -0.27 24.29 -6.86
C LEU A 11 -1.18 24.39 -8.10
N HIS A 12 -1.13 25.51 -8.82
CA HIS A 12 -1.90 25.68 -10.07
C HIS A 12 -1.38 24.85 -11.25
N SER A 13 -0.14 24.36 -11.18
CA SER A 13 0.43 23.49 -12.22
C SER A 13 -0.14 22.07 -12.21
N ILE A 14 -0.87 21.67 -11.16
CA ILE A 14 -1.50 20.36 -11.05
C ILE A 14 -2.70 20.26 -11.99
N LYS A 15 -2.62 19.37 -12.99
CA LYS A 15 -3.65 19.21 -14.04
C LYS A 15 -4.71 18.15 -13.74
N ASN A 16 -4.45 17.24 -12.80
CA ASN A 16 -5.42 16.20 -12.44
C ASN A 16 -6.71 16.84 -11.90
N LYS A 17 -7.86 16.52 -12.52
CA LYS A 17 -9.16 17.12 -12.18
C LYS A 17 -9.53 16.95 -10.69
N ARG A 18 -9.28 15.78 -10.10
CA ARG A 18 -9.56 15.51 -8.68
C ARG A 18 -8.70 16.38 -7.78
N SER A 19 -7.38 16.34 -8.02
CA SER A 19 -6.44 17.10 -7.22
C SER A 19 -6.68 18.59 -7.33
N LYS A 20 -6.96 19.09 -8.53
CA LYS A 20 -7.24 20.49 -8.79
C LYS A 20 -8.44 21.00 -7.99
N ILE A 21 -9.55 20.25 -8.00
CA ILE A 21 -10.75 20.62 -7.22
C ILE A 21 -10.44 20.75 -5.73
N VAL A 22 -9.70 19.80 -5.16
CA VAL A 22 -9.28 19.85 -3.76
C VAL A 22 -8.38 21.06 -3.49
N ILE A 23 -7.36 21.28 -4.34
CA ILE A 23 -6.38 22.36 -4.19
C ILE A 23 -7.06 23.73 -4.26
N ASP A 24 -7.85 23.96 -5.30
CA ASP A 24 -8.52 25.25 -5.55
C ASP A 24 -9.50 25.56 -4.40
N HIS A 25 -10.28 24.57 -3.94
CA HIS A 25 -11.20 24.76 -2.81
C HIS A 25 -10.46 25.09 -1.51
N ILE A 26 -9.32 24.43 -1.21
CA ILE A 26 -8.52 24.73 -0.02
C ILE A 26 -7.87 26.12 -0.13
N LEU A 27 -7.45 26.55 -1.32
CA LEU A 27 -6.91 27.90 -1.53
C LEU A 27 -7.95 28.99 -1.23
N GLU A 28 -9.21 28.75 -1.60
CA GLU A 28 -10.31 29.69 -1.39
C GLU A 28 -10.87 29.65 0.05
N ASN A 29 -11.06 28.45 0.60
CA ASN A 29 -11.84 28.24 1.83
C ASN A 29 -11.00 27.79 3.03
N GLY A 30 -9.72 27.49 2.82
CA GLY A 30 -8.78 27.02 3.86
C GLY A 30 -8.84 25.52 4.16
N PHE A 31 -9.96 24.84 3.88
CA PHE A 31 -10.09 23.39 3.98
C PHE A 31 -11.22 22.89 3.06
N ILE A 32 -11.25 21.59 2.78
CA ILE A 32 -12.35 20.91 2.08
C ILE A 32 -12.75 19.64 2.83
N THR A 33 -14.05 19.38 2.95
CA THR A 33 -14.60 18.19 3.62
C THR A 33 -14.93 17.07 2.64
N THR A 34 -15.04 15.84 3.14
CA THR A 34 -15.53 14.72 2.30
C THR A 34 -16.96 14.95 1.83
N GLU A 35 -17.79 15.64 2.61
CA GLU A 35 -19.17 15.98 2.24
C GLU A 35 -19.21 16.98 1.08
N GLN A 36 -18.40 18.04 1.09
CA GLN A 36 -18.32 18.99 -0.03
C GLN A 36 -17.81 18.32 -1.30
N LEU A 37 -16.80 17.46 -1.19
CA LEU A 37 -16.31 16.66 -2.33
C LEU A 37 -17.41 15.80 -2.95
N GLU A 38 -18.27 15.21 -2.14
CA GLU A 38 -19.38 14.37 -2.61
C GLU A 38 -20.55 15.20 -3.16
N LYS A 39 -21.04 16.18 -2.40
CA LYS A 39 -22.26 16.94 -2.71
C LYS A 39 -22.04 18.07 -3.71
N ASP A 40 -20.99 18.86 -3.53
CA ASP A 40 -20.75 20.08 -4.34
C ASP A 40 -20.02 19.72 -5.65
N TYR A 41 -19.15 18.71 -5.60
CA TYR A 41 -18.30 18.31 -6.73
C TYR A 41 -18.63 16.96 -7.34
N GLY A 42 -19.59 16.20 -6.77
CA GLY A 42 -20.06 14.93 -7.32
C GLY A 42 -19.04 13.78 -7.27
N TYR A 43 -18.08 13.80 -6.34
CA TYR A 43 -17.10 12.72 -6.22
C TYR A 43 -17.55 11.60 -5.29
N ASN A 44 -17.83 10.44 -5.87
CA ASN A 44 -18.26 9.22 -5.15
C ASN A 44 -17.19 8.60 -4.23
N HIS A 45 -15.92 9.00 -4.36
CA HIS A 45 -14.83 8.51 -3.51
C HIS A 45 -13.95 9.66 -2.98
N PRO A 46 -14.46 10.50 -2.06
CA PRO A 46 -13.77 11.68 -1.56
C PRO A 46 -12.36 11.43 -1.02
N PRO A 47 -12.09 10.36 -0.23
CA PRO A 47 -10.74 10.10 0.28
C PRO A 47 -9.69 9.91 -0.82
N ARG A 48 -10.10 9.41 -2.00
CA ARG A 48 -9.19 9.24 -3.14
C ARG A 48 -8.76 10.57 -3.73
N ALA A 49 -9.62 11.59 -3.75
CA ALA A 49 -9.23 12.91 -4.23
C ALA A 49 -8.14 13.54 -3.34
N ALA A 50 -8.28 13.44 -2.02
CA ALA A 50 -7.23 13.87 -1.09
C ALA A 50 -5.94 13.04 -1.25
N ARG A 51 -6.06 11.73 -1.52
CA ARG A 51 -4.90 10.89 -1.81
C ARG A 51 -4.17 11.31 -3.09
N ASP A 52 -4.89 11.65 -4.16
CA ASP A 52 -4.28 12.13 -5.41
C ASP A 52 -3.47 13.43 -5.20
N VAL A 53 -3.92 14.33 -4.30
CA VAL A 53 -3.15 15.54 -3.93
C VAL A 53 -1.84 15.19 -3.22
N ARG A 54 -1.89 14.25 -2.26
CA ARG A 54 -0.67 13.75 -1.59
C ARG A 54 0.26 13.05 -2.56
N GLU A 55 -0.28 12.26 -3.47
CA GLU A 55 0.47 11.57 -4.52
C GLU A 55 1.11 12.57 -5.51
N ALA A 56 0.50 13.74 -5.72
CA ALA A 56 1.07 14.86 -6.47
C ALA A 56 2.20 15.62 -5.72
N GLY A 57 2.53 15.18 -4.50
CA GLY A 57 3.60 15.74 -3.68
C GLY A 57 3.17 16.90 -2.78
N ILE A 58 1.88 17.16 -2.64
CA ILE A 58 1.35 18.26 -1.82
C ILE A 58 0.93 17.71 -0.44
N PRO A 59 1.49 18.23 0.67
CA PRO A 59 1.15 17.75 2.01
C PRO A 59 -0.25 18.20 2.41
N LEU A 60 -1.05 17.25 2.90
CA LEU A 60 -2.39 17.51 3.45
C LEU A 60 -2.51 16.97 4.87
N GLU A 61 -2.95 17.83 5.78
CA GLU A 61 -3.42 17.45 7.11
C GLU A 61 -4.88 17.00 7.06
N THR A 62 -5.24 16.08 7.96
CA THR A 62 -6.62 15.60 8.09
C THR A 62 -7.13 15.92 9.49
N SER A 63 -8.26 16.61 9.58
CA SER A 63 -9.00 16.83 10.83
C SER A 63 -10.39 16.19 10.74
N ARG A 64 -11.07 16.09 11.88
CA ARG A 64 -12.45 15.60 11.96
C ARG A 64 -13.40 16.77 12.15
N VAL A 65 -14.47 16.83 11.37
CA VAL A 65 -15.56 17.80 11.48
C VAL A 65 -16.91 17.08 11.46
N LYS A 66 -17.97 17.72 11.96
CA LYS A 66 -19.33 17.20 11.80
C LYS A 66 -19.87 17.58 10.42
N SER A 67 -20.44 16.61 9.72
CA SER A 67 -21.23 16.81 8.50
C SER A 67 -22.59 17.43 8.80
N SER A 68 -23.33 17.80 7.75
CA SER A 68 -24.72 18.28 7.85
C SER A 68 -25.67 17.28 8.52
N ASP A 69 -25.40 15.96 8.45
CA ASP A 69 -26.16 14.90 9.12
C ASP A 69 -25.62 14.55 10.53
N GLY A 70 -24.63 15.30 11.02
CA GLY A 70 -24.08 15.17 12.37
C GLY A 70 -23.01 14.09 12.57
N ARG A 71 -22.65 13.34 11.51
CA ARG A 71 -21.58 12.33 11.54
C ARG A 71 -20.19 12.97 11.53
N TRP A 72 -19.22 12.31 12.15
CA TRP A 72 -17.82 12.72 12.05
C TRP A 72 -17.25 12.33 10.70
N ILE A 73 -16.83 13.32 9.93
CA ILE A 73 -16.22 13.17 8.61
C ILE A 73 -14.83 13.80 8.57
N ALA A 74 -14.06 13.47 7.53
CA ALA A 74 -12.74 14.05 7.33
C ALA A 74 -12.83 15.44 6.68
N ALA A 75 -11.97 16.34 7.13
CA ALA A 75 -11.66 17.61 6.49
C ALA A 75 -10.16 17.65 6.18
N TYR A 76 -9.82 18.20 5.02
CA TYR A 76 -8.46 18.27 4.51
C TYR A 76 -8.04 19.73 4.35
N ARG A 77 -6.84 20.06 4.82
CA ARG A 77 -6.20 21.36 4.59
C ARG A 77 -4.75 21.15 4.20
N PHE A 78 -4.11 22.18 3.66
CA PHE A 78 -2.66 22.13 3.43
C PHE A 78 -1.92 21.90 4.74
N GLY A 79 -0.97 20.96 4.73
CA GLY A 79 0.03 20.85 5.76
C GLY A 79 1.18 21.82 5.52
N ASP A 80 2.36 21.49 6.04
CA ASP A 80 3.56 22.30 5.82
C ASP A 80 4.02 22.26 4.35
N LEU A 81 3.66 23.31 3.60
CA LEU A 81 3.99 23.46 2.18
C LEU A 81 5.50 23.56 1.89
N SER A 82 6.35 23.79 2.90
CA SER A 82 7.82 23.72 2.71
C SER A 82 8.29 22.31 2.35
N THR A 83 7.48 21.28 2.68
CA THR A 83 7.78 19.87 2.43
C THR A 83 7.29 19.34 1.08
N ILE A 84 6.82 20.21 0.17
CA ILE A 84 6.32 19.83 -1.15
C ILE A 84 7.37 19.03 -1.94
N ARG A 85 6.94 17.89 -2.47
CA ARG A 85 7.78 17.02 -3.32
C ARG A 85 7.56 17.35 -4.79
N LYS A 86 8.15 18.44 -5.29
CA LYS A 86 7.94 18.97 -6.66
C LYS A 86 8.12 17.94 -7.78
N ARG A 87 9.02 16.95 -7.59
CA ARG A 87 9.26 15.85 -8.56
C ARG A 87 8.04 14.92 -8.77
N ARG A 88 7.03 14.99 -7.90
CA ARG A 88 5.82 14.15 -7.97
C ARG A 88 4.63 14.86 -8.60
N GLN A 89 4.83 15.99 -9.29
CA GLN A 89 3.75 16.81 -9.88
C GLN A 89 2.72 16.00 -10.70
N GLN A 90 3.16 14.96 -11.40
CA GLN A 90 2.30 14.12 -12.24
C GLN A 90 1.43 13.14 -11.45
N GLY A 91 1.72 12.95 -10.16
CA GLY A 91 1.07 11.93 -9.33
C GLY A 91 1.45 10.51 -9.73
N ARG A 92 0.74 9.54 -9.13
CA ARG A 92 0.88 8.12 -9.48
C ARG A 92 0.38 7.89 -10.90
N GLN A 93 1.21 7.27 -11.75
CA GLN A 93 0.83 6.93 -13.12
C GLN A 93 0.17 5.55 -13.21
N SER A 94 -0.61 5.34 -14.29
CA SER A 94 -1.15 4.02 -14.59
C SER A 94 -0.06 3.11 -15.15
N PHE A 95 -0.04 1.85 -14.73
CA PHE A 95 0.93 0.88 -15.22
C PHE A 95 0.73 0.56 -16.71
N PRO A 96 1.81 0.42 -17.50
CA PRO A 96 1.72 -0.09 -18.87
C PRO A 96 1.10 -1.49 -18.91
N LYS A 97 0.27 -1.77 -19.93
CA LYS A 97 -0.36 -3.10 -20.09
C LYS A 97 0.67 -4.23 -20.22
N LYS A 98 1.82 -3.96 -20.86
CA LYS A 98 2.90 -4.93 -21.07
C LYS A 98 3.56 -5.38 -19.76
N LEU A 99 3.68 -4.46 -18.79
CA LEU A 99 4.33 -4.71 -17.50
C LEU A 99 3.70 -5.90 -16.75
N LYS A 100 2.37 -6.04 -16.80
CA LYS A 100 1.69 -7.16 -16.13
C LYS A 100 2.15 -8.51 -16.68
N LYS A 101 2.33 -8.60 -18.01
CA LYS A 101 2.74 -9.83 -18.68
C LYS A 101 4.19 -10.17 -18.36
N GLU A 102 5.06 -9.17 -18.36
CA GLU A 102 6.49 -9.32 -18.03
C GLU A 102 6.68 -9.78 -16.58
N LEU A 103 5.98 -9.15 -15.63
CA LEU A 103 6.03 -9.58 -14.23
C LEU A 103 5.44 -10.99 -14.04
N PHE A 104 4.40 -11.35 -14.80
CA PHE A 104 3.78 -12.67 -14.68
C PHE A 104 4.75 -13.75 -15.14
N GLN A 105 5.51 -13.50 -16.20
CA GLN A 105 6.58 -14.39 -16.66
C GLN A 105 7.75 -14.43 -15.66
N LYS A 106 8.18 -13.27 -15.16
CA LYS A 106 9.30 -13.16 -14.21
C LYS A 106 9.02 -13.86 -12.87
N GLN A 107 7.76 -13.91 -12.45
CA GLN A 107 7.33 -14.55 -11.19
C GLN A 107 6.69 -15.92 -11.41
N ASP A 108 6.85 -16.55 -12.56
CA ASP A 108 6.29 -17.87 -12.88
C ASP A 108 4.78 -18.02 -12.60
N GLY A 109 4.02 -16.93 -12.81
CA GLY A 109 2.59 -16.89 -12.54
C GLY A 109 2.23 -16.98 -11.04
N LYS A 110 3.17 -16.67 -10.16
CA LYS A 110 3.02 -16.72 -8.70
C LYS A 110 2.92 -15.34 -8.05
N CYS A 111 2.23 -15.32 -6.92
CA CYS A 111 2.22 -14.17 -6.01
C CYS A 111 3.58 -14.04 -5.31
N ALA A 112 4.20 -12.87 -5.35
CA ALA A 112 5.50 -12.64 -4.72
C ALA A 112 5.49 -12.76 -3.18
N ILE A 113 4.32 -12.87 -2.53
CA ILE A 113 4.20 -12.91 -1.07
C ILE A 113 3.83 -14.31 -0.57
N CYS A 114 2.77 -14.92 -1.14
CA CYS A 114 2.28 -16.21 -0.68
C CYS A 114 2.68 -17.39 -1.57
N ASP A 115 3.46 -17.16 -2.63
CA ASP A 115 3.87 -18.13 -3.65
C ASP A 115 2.71 -18.83 -4.40
N GLY A 116 1.47 -18.40 -4.18
CA GLY A 116 0.30 -19.00 -4.83
C GLY A 116 0.28 -18.76 -6.34
N VAL A 117 -0.06 -19.80 -7.10
CA VAL A 117 -0.26 -19.74 -8.57
C VAL A 117 -1.70 -19.30 -8.86
N PHE A 118 -1.87 -18.25 -9.67
CA PHE A 118 -3.20 -17.73 -10.02
C PHE A 118 -3.31 -17.43 -11.51
N LYS A 119 -4.55 -17.35 -12.01
CA LYS A 119 -4.81 -16.79 -13.36
C LYS A 119 -4.43 -15.31 -13.40
N THR A 120 -3.92 -14.83 -14.54
CA THR A 120 -3.40 -13.46 -14.71
C THR A 120 -4.35 -12.35 -14.26
N HIS A 121 -5.68 -12.54 -14.36
CA HIS A 121 -6.65 -11.53 -13.95
C HIS A 121 -6.81 -11.37 -12.43
N TYR A 122 -6.40 -12.36 -11.63
CA TYR A 122 -6.41 -12.25 -10.16
C TYR A 122 -5.22 -11.47 -9.59
N PHE A 123 -4.20 -11.25 -10.42
CA PHE A 123 -3.03 -10.48 -10.01
C PHE A 123 -3.25 -8.97 -10.12
N GLN A 124 -2.63 -8.25 -9.20
CA GLN A 124 -2.51 -6.80 -9.17
C GLN A 124 -1.02 -6.44 -9.24
N ILE A 125 -0.69 -5.40 -10.00
CA ILE A 125 0.64 -4.81 -9.97
C ILE A 125 0.66 -3.84 -8.80
N ASP A 126 1.71 -3.92 -7.98
CA ASP A 126 1.99 -2.94 -6.95
C ASP A 126 3.49 -2.62 -6.94
N HIS A 127 3.85 -1.48 -6.35
CA HIS A 127 5.25 -1.14 -6.11
C HIS A 127 5.79 -1.96 -4.94
N LYS A 128 7.02 -2.48 -5.04
CA LYS A 128 7.71 -3.12 -3.90
C LYS A 128 7.84 -2.14 -2.74
N ILE A 129 8.44 -0.98 -3.00
CA ILE A 129 8.46 0.16 -2.07
C ILE A 129 7.28 1.06 -2.40
N PRO A 130 6.41 1.42 -1.44
CA PRO A 130 5.23 2.22 -1.75
C PRO A 130 5.57 3.55 -2.41
N TYR A 131 4.75 3.96 -3.39
CA TYR A 131 4.88 5.24 -4.10
C TYR A 131 5.00 6.44 -3.14
N GLU A 132 4.30 6.41 -2.00
CA GLU A 132 4.36 7.46 -0.99
C GLU A 132 5.77 7.61 -0.37
N ILE A 133 6.58 6.55 -0.37
CA ILE A 133 7.97 6.53 0.11
C ILE A 133 8.92 6.95 -1.02
N SER A 134 9.04 6.16 -2.10
CA SER A 134 10.04 6.37 -3.16
C SER A 134 9.53 7.16 -4.38
N GLY A 135 8.22 7.19 -4.64
CA GLY A 135 7.65 7.68 -5.89
C GLY A 135 7.74 6.61 -6.98
N ASP A 136 7.86 7.04 -8.24
CA ASP A 136 8.07 6.14 -9.41
C ASP A 136 9.56 6.04 -9.81
N THR A 137 10.50 6.36 -8.90
CA THR A 137 11.92 6.52 -9.24
C THR A 137 12.69 5.23 -9.45
N GLN A 138 12.08 4.08 -9.19
CA GLN A 138 12.68 2.75 -9.44
C GLN A 138 11.58 1.81 -9.93
N GLU A 139 11.82 1.14 -11.07
CA GLU A 139 10.93 0.15 -11.71
C GLU A 139 10.83 -1.16 -10.89
N GLU A 140 10.67 -1.06 -9.58
CA GLU A 140 10.58 -2.20 -8.68
C GLU A 140 9.12 -2.57 -8.43
N TYR A 141 8.48 -3.10 -9.46
CA TYR A 141 7.12 -3.60 -9.39
C TYR A 141 7.10 -5.08 -9.01
N MET A 142 5.97 -5.52 -8.45
CA MET A 142 5.70 -6.91 -8.12
C MET A 142 4.25 -7.28 -8.45
N LEU A 143 4.00 -8.54 -8.78
CA LEU A 143 2.65 -9.09 -8.85
C LEU A 143 2.23 -9.73 -7.53
N LEU A 144 1.05 -9.32 -7.10
CA LEU A 144 0.41 -9.78 -5.88
C LEU A 144 -0.99 -10.30 -6.18
N CYS A 145 -1.41 -11.35 -5.48
CA CYS A 145 -2.83 -11.67 -5.43
C CYS A 145 -3.56 -10.56 -4.65
N GLY A 146 -4.86 -10.38 -4.90
CA GLY A 146 -5.63 -9.30 -4.26
C GLY A 146 -5.63 -9.34 -2.72
N SER A 147 -5.47 -10.52 -2.11
CA SER A 147 -5.38 -10.64 -0.65
C SER A 147 -4.06 -10.09 -0.11
N CYS A 148 -2.93 -10.53 -0.69
CA CYS A 148 -1.60 -10.08 -0.29
C CYS A 148 -1.42 -8.58 -0.56
N ASN A 149 -1.96 -8.05 -1.67
CA ASN A 149 -1.88 -6.62 -1.95
C ASN A 149 -2.62 -5.76 -0.92
N ARG A 150 -3.80 -6.21 -0.47
CA ARG A 150 -4.53 -5.54 0.62
C ARG A 150 -3.77 -5.60 1.94
N ALA A 151 -3.20 -6.75 2.28
CA ALA A 151 -2.41 -6.91 3.50
C ALA A 151 -1.16 -6.01 3.49
N LYS A 152 -0.45 -5.95 2.35
CA LYS A 152 0.66 -5.03 2.12
C LYS A 152 0.23 -3.57 2.31
N SER A 153 -0.85 -3.16 1.63
CA SER A 153 -1.37 -1.79 1.72
C SER A 153 -1.68 -1.41 3.16
N TRP A 154 -2.43 -2.25 3.89
CA TRP A 154 -2.76 -2.00 5.29
C TRP A 154 -1.51 -1.87 6.16
N SER A 155 -0.58 -2.82 6.06
CA SER A 155 0.63 -2.81 6.88
C SER A 155 1.53 -1.62 6.57
N CYS A 156 1.68 -1.25 5.29
CA CYS A 156 2.46 -0.08 4.90
C CYS A 156 1.81 1.23 5.38
N GLU A 157 0.49 1.39 5.26
CA GLU A 157 -0.23 2.59 5.69
C GLU A 157 -0.15 2.83 7.22
N HIS A 158 0.11 1.78 8.00
CA HIS A 158 0.27 1.84 9.46
C HIS A 158 1.72 1.71 9.93
N CYS A 159 2.69 1.68 9.02
CA CYS A 159 4.11 1.55 9.36
C CYS A 159 4.70 2.89 9.86
N PRO A 160 5.56 2.91 10.90
CA PRO A 160 6.21 4.15 11.33
C PRO A 160 7.05 4.81 10.23
N ASN A 161 7.69 4.04 9.35
CA ASN A 161 8.41 4.57 8.18
C ASN A 161 7.48 5.29 7.20
N TRP A 162 6.20 4.88 7.14
CA TRP A 162 5.20 5.60 6.36
C TRP A 162 4.81 6.92 7.00
N ALA A 163 4.68 7.00 8.31
CA ALA A 163 4.28 8.24 8.97
C ALA A 163 5.42 9.27 9.02
N ASN A 164 6.63 8.83 9.35
CA ASN A 164 7.70 9.70 9.85
C ASN A 164 8.90 9.75 8.88
N GLU A 165 9.65 8.64 8.80
CA GLU A 165 11.00 8.63 8.21
C GLU A 165 11.00 8.71 6.67
N LYS A 166 10.04 8.05 6.03
CA LYS A 166 9.94 7.96 4.56
C LYS A 166 11.23 7.45 3.89
N SER A 167 11.99 6.58 4.54
CA SER A 167 13.24 5.98 4.04
C SER A 167 12.96 4.78 3.12
N PRO A 168 13.43 4.79 1.86
CA PRO A 168 13.41 3.61 0.99
C PRO A 168 14.23 2.44 1.53
N GLU A 169 15.36 2.71 2.18
CA GLU A 169 16.30 1.70 2.71
C GLU A 169 15.63 0.81 3.78
N LEU A 170 14.82 1.42 4.65
CA LEU A 170 13.99 0.68 5.61
C LEU A 170 12.96 -0.21 4.91
N CYS A 171 12.39 0.23 3.78
CA CYS A 171 11.47 -0.59 3.00
C CYS A 171 12.19 -1.75 2.30
N GLN A 172 13.41 -1.57 1.80
CA GLN A 172 14.17 -2.62 1.10
C GLN A 172 14.46 -3.86 1.96
N THR A 173 14.46 -3.69 3.29
CA THR A 173 14.64 -4.78 4.27
C THR A 173 13.30 -5.25 4.88
N CYS A 174 12.16 -4.77 4.38
CA CYS A 174 10.83 -5.16 4.85
C CYS A 174 10.27 -6.32 4.02
N TYR A 175 9.55 -7.25 4.67
CA TYR A 175 8.87 -8.37 4.02
C TYR A 175 8.03 -7.98 2.81
N TRP A 176 7.33 -6.85 2.89
CA TRP A 176 6.43 -6.40 1.83
C TRP A 176 7.12 -5.94 0.57
N ALA A 177 8.38 -5.50 0.64
CA ALA A 177 9.16 -5.09 -0.52
C ALA A 177 10.12 -6.19 -0.99
N ASN A 178 10.67 -6.96 -0.04
CA ASN A 178 11.70 -7.95 -0.29
C ASN A 178 11.48 -9.24 0.52
N PRO A 179 10.44 -10.03 0.18
CA PRO A 179 10.03 -11.20 0.96
C PRO A 179 11.09 -12.31 1.03
N ASP A 180 12.06 -12.32 0.12
CA ASP A 180 13.14 -13.31 0.09
C ASP A 180 14.29 -12.96 1.04
N ASN A 181 14.50 -11.67 1.34
CA ASN A 181 15.63 -11.20 2.15
C ASN A 181 15.23 -10.02 3.05
N TYR A 182 14.26 -10.25 3.94
CA TYR A 182 13.76 -9.24 4.87
C TYR A 182 14.19 -9.48 6.31
N MET A 183 14.22 -8.38 7.07
CA MET A 183 14.58 -8.34 8.48
C MET A 183 13.43 -7.93 9.40
N HIS A 184 12.33 -7.43 8.85
CA HIS A 184 11.19 -6.97 9.63
C HIS A 184 9.91 -6.98 8.79
N ILE A 185 8.78 -6.85 9.50
CA ILE A 185 7.49 -6.52 8.89
C ILE A 185 7.05 -5.21 9.52
N ALA A 186 7.03 -4.14 8.74
CA ALA A 186 6.65 -2.80 9.22
C ALA A 186 7.44 -2.34 10.47
N LEU A 187 8.76 -2.59 10.48
CA LEU A 187 9.71 -2.29 11.56
C LEU A 187 9.56 -3.15 12.81
N GLU A 188 8.69 -4.16 12.80
CA GLU A 188 8.64 -5.17 13.85
C GLU A 188 9.50 -6.39 13.47
N GLU A 189 10.25 -6.93 14.44
CA GLU A 189 11.12 -8.10 14.24
C GLU A 189 10.29 -9.39 14.11
N ILE A 190 9.67 -9.55 12.95
CA ILE A 190 8.82 -10.68 12.61
C ILE A 190 9.44 -11.43 11.43
N ARG A 191 9.40 -12.76 11.48
CA ARG A 191 9.60 -13.64 10.31
C ARG A 191 8.31 -14.40 10.04
N ARG A 192 7.74 -14.15 8.87
CA ARG A 192 6.56 -14.80 8.33
C ARG A 192 6.98 -15.76 7.20
N LEU A 193 6.45 -16.98 7.27
CA LEU A 193 6.49 -17.93 6.18
C LEU A 193 5.05 -18.28 5.82
N ASP A 194 4.65 -17.99 4.58
CA ASP A 194 3.39 -18.49 4.02
C ASP A 194 3.67 -19.81 3.31
N ILE A 195 2.89 -20.84 3.63
CA ILE A 195 2.99 -22.16 3.02
C ILE A 195 1.65 -22.48 2.39
N LEU A 196 1.65 -22.71 1.08
CA LEU A 196 0.48 -23.17 0.34
C LEU A 196 0.72 -24.59 -0.13
N TRP A 197 -0.22 -25.48 0.20
CA TRP A 197 -0.26 -26.83 -0.34
C TRP A 197 -1.21 -26.83 -1.53
N VAL A 198 -0.66 -26.95 -2.74
CA VAL A 198 -1.41 -26.81 -4.00
C VAL A 198 -1.26 -28.07 -4.84
N GLY A 199 -2.38 -28.57 -5.36
CA GLY A 199 -2.41 -29.80 -6.12
C GLY A 199 -2.54 -31.04 -5.23
N GLU A 200 -2.82 -32.17 -5.88
CA GLU A 200 -3.25 -33.38 -5.19
C GLU A 200 -2.22 -33.90 -4.19
N ASN A 201 -0.95 -33.97 -4.59
CA ASN A 201 0.13 -34.50 -3.75
C ASN A 201 0.33 -33.65 -2.47
N ASP A 202 0.43 -32.34 -2.61
CA ASP A 202 0.63 -31.42 -1.49
C ASP A 202 -0.57 -31.45 -0.54
N VAL A 203 -1.79 -31.48 -1.07
CA VAL A 203 -3.01 -31.56 -0.25
C VAL A 203 -3.06 -32.87 0.54
N GLN A 204 -2.67 -34.00 -0.07
CA GLN A 204 -2.58 -35.27 0.66
C GLN A 204 -1.54 -35.22 1.79
N ILE A 205 -0.40 -34.54 1.59
CA ILE A 205 0.60 -34.31 2.63
C ILE A 205 0.01 -33.46 3.76
N TYR A 206 -0.67 -32.36 3.43
CA TYR A 206 -1.32 -31.49 4.40
C TYR A 206 -2.34 -32.26 5.27
N GLU A 207 -3.20 -33.08 4.67
CA GLU A 207 -4.19 -33.87 5.42
C GLU A 207 -3.55 -34.90 6.35
N LYS A 208 -2.38 -35.45 6.00
CA LYS A 208 -1.60 -36.30 6.92
C LYS A 208 -1.07 -35.48 8.11
N ILE A 209 -0.45 -34.33 7.85
CA ILE A 209 0.07 -33.43 8.91
C ILE A 209 -1.07 -32.98 9.84
N LYS A 210 -2.26 -32.72 9.29
CA LYS A 210 -3.45 -32.33 10.06
C LYS A 210 -3.92 -33.38 11.03
N LYS A 211 -3.92 -34.65 10.62
CA LYS A 211 -4.22 -35.77 11.52
C LYS A 211 -3.19 -35.85 12.66
N MET A 212 -1.91 -35.63 12.36
CA MET A 212 -0.85 -35.64 13.35
C MET A 212 -0.98 -34.48 14.35
N ALA A 213 -1.26 -33.27 13.88
CA ALA A 213 -1.52 -32.08 14.72
C ALA A 213 -2.72 -32.32 15.65
N LYS A 214 -3.83 -32.86 15.12
CA LYS A 214 -5.02 -33.22 15.89
C LYS A 214 -4.73 -34.26 16.97
N GLY A 215 -3.95 -35.30 16.63
CA GLY A 215 -3.53 -36.33 17.59
C GLY A 215 -2.74 -35.76 18.78
N LYS A 216 -2.00 -34.67 18.56
CA LYS A 216 -1.25 -33.95 19.60
C LYS A 216 -2.01 -32.81 20.26
N LYS A 217 -3.22 -32.49 19.79
CA LYS A 217 -4.02 -31.32 20.23
C LYS A 217 -3.28 -29.99 20.06
N THR A 218 -2.44 -29.88 19.04
CA THR A 218 -1.68 -28.66 18.72
C THR A 218 -2.30 -27.97 17.50
N PRO A 219 -2.47 -26.63 17.51
CA PRO A 219 -2.84 -25.88 16.31
C PRO A 219 -1.89 -26.16 15.15
N MET A 220 -2.43 -26.26 13.93
CA MET A 220 -1.63 -26.58 12.74
C MET A 220 -0.37 -25.72 12.57
N PRO A 221 -0.43 -24.37 12.67
CA PRO A 221 0.75 -23.54 12.48
C PRO A 221 1.83 -23.79 13.53
N GLU A 222 1.45 -24.02 14.79
CA GLU A 222 2.39 -24.35 15.87
C GLU A 222 3.02 -25.72 15.63
N TYR A 223 2.21 -26.70 15.23
CA TYR A 223 2.70 -28.04 14.93
C TYR A 223 3.72 -28.06 13.77
N VAL A 224 3.46 -27.29 12.71
CA VAL A 224 4.41 -27.14 11.59
C VAL A 224 5.69 -26.45 12.06
N LYS A 225 5.60 -25.40 12.89
CA LYS A 225 6.78 -24.74 13.48
C LYS A 225 7.62 -25.72 14.32
N GLU A 226 6.99 -26.60 15.10
CA GLU A 226 7.70 -27.62 15.86
C GLU A 226 8.47 -28.60 14.96
N ILE A 227 7.85 -29.05 13.87
CA ILE A 227 8.48 -29.96 12.90
C ILE A 227 9.72 -29.28 12.29
N LEU A 228 9.57 -28.06 11.79
CA LEU A 228 10.67 -27.31 11.18
C LEU A 228 11.80 -27.01 12.18
N SER A 229 11.45 -26.66 13.41
CA SER A 229 12.43 -26.37 14.48
C SER A 229 13.30 -27.58 14.81
N LYS A 230 12.77 -28.80 14.71
CA LYS A 230 13.56 -30.03 14.92
C LYS A 230 14.58 -30.26 13.82
N SER A 231 14.25 -29.91 12.58
CA SER A 231 15.16 -30.05 11.44
C SER A 231 16.29 -29.03 11.50
N ALA A 232 16.04 -27.81 11.99
CA ALA A 232 17.04 -26.74 12.08
C ALA A 232 18.02 -26.87 13.27
N ARG A 233 17.74 -27.78 14.22
CA ARG A 233 18.60 -28.06 15.39
C ARG A 233 19.54 -29.25 15.18
N LYS A 234 19.48 -29.89 14.02
CA LYS A 234 20.44 -30.92 13.58
C LYS A 234 21.58 -30.25 12.85
#